data_AF-A0A377C2W9-F1
#
_entry.id   AF-A0A377C2W9-F1
#
_cell.length_a   1.000
_cell.length_b   1.000
_cell.length_c   1.000
_cell.angle_alpha   90.00
_cell.angle_beta   90.00
_cell.angle_gamma   90.00
#
_symmetry.space_group_name_H-M   'P 1'
#
loop_
_entity.id
_entity.type
_entity.pdbx_description
1 polymer ?
#
loop_
_entity_poly.entity_id
_entity_poly.type
_entity_poly.pdbx_seq_one_letter_code
_entity_poly.pdbx_strand_id
1 'polypeptide(L)'
;MTLLKRKQRLAGRIYKTGMPRSNYFSERCKGEIFLKFENMQRTGSFKIRGAFNKLSSLTDAEKRKGVVACFAGNHAQGVSLSCRDAGYRR
;
A
#
# COMPACT_ATOMS: atom_id res chain seq x y z
N MET A 1 -13.47 -10.54 2.04
CA MET A 1 -12.11 -10.75 1.47
C MET A 1 -11.09 -10.79 2.59
N THR A 2 -10.38 -11.91 2.80
CA THR A 2 -9.56 -12.15 4.00
C THR A 2 -8.16 -11.51 3.94
N LEU A 3 -7.55 -11.22 5.10
CA LEU A 3 -6.19 -10.65 5.19
C LEU A 3 -5.11 -11.55 4.57
N LEU A 4 -5.25 -12.87 4.65
CA LEU A 4 -4.33 -13.82 4.00
C LEU A 4 -4.31 -13.67 2.48
N LYS A 5 -5.47 -13.56 1.83
CA LYS A 5 -5.56 -13.32 0.37
C LYS A 5 -4.88 -12.01 -0.02
N ARG A 6 -4.99 -10.97 0.83
CA ARG A 6 -4.31 -9.69 0.60
C ARG A 6 -2.80 -9.85 0.69
N LYS A 7 -2.30 -10.56 1.72
CA LYS A 7 -0.87 -10.83 1.89
C LYS A 7 -0.29 -11.57 0.67
N GLN A 8 -0.99 -12.59 0.16
CA GLN A 8 -0.57 -13.33 -1.04
C GLN A 8 -0.45 -12.43 -2.27
N ARG A 9 -1.46 -11.58 -2.54
CA ARG A 9 -1.40 -10.64 -3.68
C ARG A 9 -0.26 -9.64 -3.58
N LEU A 10 0.12 -9.22 -2.37
CA LEU A 10 1.20 -8.25 -2.16
C LEU A 10 2.61 -8.84 -2.30
N ALA A 11 2.74 -10.17 -2.23
CA ALA A 11 4.03 -10.85 -2.24
C ALA A 11 4.84 -10.54 -3.51
N GLY A 12 6.14 -10.30 -3.36
CA GLY A 12 7.05 -9.95 -4.46
C GLY A 12 6.90 -8.54 -5.04
N ARG A 13 5.91 -7.74 -4.60
CA ARG A 13 5.64 -6.40 -5.12
C ARG A 13 5.62 -5.30 -4.06
N ILE A 14 5.11 -5.61 -2.86
CA ILE A 14 4.98 -4.68 -1.74
C ILE A 14 5.65 -5.28 -0.50
N TYR A 15 6.71 -4.64 -0.02
CA TYR A 15 7.56 -5.16 1.05
C TYR A 15 7.16 -4.65 2.44
N LYS A 16 7.64 -5.35 3.48
CA LYS A 16 7.42 -4.95 4.87
C LYS A 16 8.30 -3.72 5.17
N THR A 17 7.67 -2.69 5.71
CA THR A 17 8.36 -1.48 6.20
C THR A 17 8.96 -1.73 7.58
N GLY A 18 10.00 -0.97 7.91
CA GLY A 18 10.63 -0.99 9.23
C GLY A 18 9.65 -0.68 10.36
N MET A 19 9.96 -1.20 11.54
CA MET A 19 9.22 -0.92 12.77
C MET A 19 10.17 -0.87 13.98
N PRO A 20 11.14 0.07 13.99
CA PRO A 20 12.07 0.19 15.11
C PRO A 20 11.38 0.76 16.35
N ARG A 21 11.95 0.44 17.52
CA ARG A 21 11.62 1.13 18.77
C ARG A 21 12.10 2.58 18.68
N SER A 22 11.30 3.52 19.15
CA SER A 22 11.71 4.92 19.29
C SER A 22 12.11 5.20 20.73
N ASN A 23 13.37 5.60 20.95
CA ASN A 23 13.86 5.97 22.28
C ASN A 23 13.06 7.14 22.84
N TYR A 24 12.96 8.23 22.08
CA TYR A 24 12.25 9.44 22.47
C TYR A 24 10.80 9.20 22.90
N PHE A 25 10.01 8.50 22.07
CA PHE A 25 8.62 8.22 22.43
C PHE A 25 8.51 7.22 23.57
N SER A 26 9.41 6.23 23.64
CA SER A 26 9.38 5.27 24.73
C SER A 26 9.67 5.92 26.09
N GLU A 27 10.65 6.82 26.14
CA GLU A 27 10.97 7.61 27.33
C GLU A 27 9.81 8.52 27.74
N ARG A 28 9.23 9.27 26.79
CA ARG A 28 8.12 10.20 27.08
C ARG A 28 6.83 9.50 27.49
N CYS A 29 6.54 8.34 26.91
CA CYS A 29 5.31 7.60 27.19
C CYS A 29 5.45 6.58 28.34
N LYS A 30 6.66 6.44 28.93
CA LYS A 30 6.95 5.44 29.97
C LYS A 30 6.53 4.02 29.55
N GLY A 31 6.81 3.65 28.30
CA GLY A 31 6.45 2.35 27.72
C GLY A 31 7.23 2.07 26.44
N GLU A 32 7.08 0.88 25.85
CA GLU A 32 7.78 0.55 24.60
C GLU A 32 6.99 1.01 23.38
N ILE A 33 7.49 2.07 22.72
CA ILE A 33 6.85 2.64 21.53
C ILE A 33 7.65 2.29 20.28
N PHE A 34 6.96 1.70 19.30
CA PHE A 34 7.52 1.34 18.00
C PHE A 34 6.87 2.17 16.88
N LEU A 35 7.68 2.62 15.92
CA LEU A 35 7.21 3.46 14.83
C LEU A 35 7.07 2.66 13.54
N LYS A 36 5.85 2.54 13.02
CA LYS A 36 5.61 1.84 11.75
C LYS A 36 5.82 2.78 10.56
N PHE A 37 6.94 2.65 9.86
CA PHE A 37 7.34 3.57 8.79
C PHE A 37 6.64 3.33 7.43
N GLU A 38 5.32 3.50 7.39
CA GLU A 38 4.57 3.48 6.12
C GLU A 38 4.86 4.69 5.22
N ASN A 39 5.47 5.75 5.75
CA ASN A 39 6.05 6.83 4.95
C ASN A 39 7.20 6.37 4.05
N MET A 40 7.89 5.26 4.40
CA MET A 40 8.92 4.65 3.57
C MET A 40 8.37 3.59 2.60
N GLN A 41 7.05 3.36 2.59
CA GLN A 41 6.46 2.47 1.61
C GLN A 41 6.49 3.13 0.22
N ARG A 42 6.39 2.31 -0.84
CA ARG A 42 6.22 2.81 -2.21
C ARG A 42 5.09 3.86 -2.25
N THR A 43 5.32 4.95 -2.98
CA THR A 43 4.44 6.14 -3.01
C THR A 43 4.30 6.89 -1.69
N GLY A 44 5.26 6.75 -0.76
CA GLY A 44 5.36 7.56 0.44
C GLY A 44 4.26 7.33 1.49
N SER A 45 3.42 6.30 1.34
CA SER A 45 2.34 6.01 2.28
C SER A 45 1.82 4.58 2.16
N PHE A 46 0.99 4.16 3.13
CA PHE A 46 0.36 2.85 3.12
C PHE A 46 -0.67 2.64 1.99
N LYS A 47 -1.10 3.70 1.30
CA LYS A 47 -2.24 3.65 0.35
C LYS A 47 -1.98 2.72 -0.82
N ILE A 48 -0.72 2.53 -1.21
CA ILE A 48 -0.33 1.55 -2.25
C ILE A 48 -0.77 0.13 -1.91
N ARG A 49 -0.77 -0.28 -0.64
CA ARG A 49 -1.16 -1.63 -0.21
C ARG A 49 -2.61 -1.93 -0.57
N GLY A 50 -3.49 -0.95 -0.36
CA GLY A 50 -4.91 -1.04 -0.67
C GLY A 50 -5.15 -1.00 -2.17
N ALA A 51 -4.57 0.00 -2.85
CA ALA A 51 -4.69 0.19 -4.29
C ALA A 51 -4.23 -1.06 -5.06
N PHE A 52 -3.01 -1.54 -4.78
CA PHE A 52 -2.44 -2.70 -5.46
C PHE A 52 -3.27 -3.96 -5.25
N ASN A 53 -3.71 -4.23 -4.02
CA ASN A 53 -4.53 -5.40 -3.73
C ASN A 53 -5.90 -5.34 -4.42
N LYS A 54 -6.55 -4.17 -4.50
CA LYS A 54 -7.83 -4.04 -5.19
C LYS A 54 -7.63 -4.24 -6.70
N LEU A 55 -6.69 -3.52 -7.30
CA LEU A 55 -6.43 -3.57 -8.74
C LEU A 55 -5.92 -4.95 -9.21
N SER A 56 -5.15 -5.65 -8.38
CA SER A 56 -4.70 -7.02 -8.63
C SER A 56 -5.80 -8.07 -8.40
N SER A 57 -6.90 -7.69 -7.74
CA SER A 57 -8.04 -8.61 -7.52
C SER A 57 -9.09 -8.53 -8.62
N LEU A 58 -9.01 -7.54 -9.51
CA LEU A 58 -9.93 -7.40 -10.64
C LEU A 58 -9.64 -8.46 -11.70
N THR A 59 -10.72 -8.99 -12.28
CA THR A 59 -10.68 -9.87 -13.45
C THR A 59 -10.19 -9.12 -14.68
N ASP A 60 -9.72 -9.82 -15.70
CA ASP A 60 -9.26 -9.17 -16.94
C ASP A 60 -10.38 -8.41 -17.66
N ALA A 61 -11.63 -8.88 -17.53
CA ALA A 61 -12.81 -8.16 -18.04
C ALA A 61 -13.02 -6.82 -17.33
N GLU A 62 -12.84 -6.76 -16.00
CA GLU A 62 -12.91 -5.52 -15.24
C GLU A 62 -11.72 -4.60 -15.52
N LYS A 63 -10.50 -5.14 -15.64
CA LYS A 63 -9.30 -4.35 -15.98
C LYS A 63 -9.44 -3.63 -17.31
N ARG A 64 -10.05 -4.28 -18.32
CA ARG A 64 -10.31 -3.69 -19.64
C ARG A 64 -11.26 -2.50 -19.61
N LYS A 65 -12.13 -2.38 -18.60
CA LYS A 65 -13.00 -1.20 -18.42
C LYS A 65 -12.25 0.02 -17.91
N GLY A 66 -10.99 -0.15 -17.49
CA GLY A 66 -10.21 0.90 -16.85
C GLY A 66 -10.67 1.16 -15.40
N VAL A 67 -9.99 2.09 -14.75
CA VAL A 67 -10.30 2.52 -13.38
C VAL A 67 -10.20 4.03 -13.27
N VAL A 68 -11.04 4.61 -12.43
CA VAL A 68 -11.02 6.04 -12.10
C VAL A 68 -10.90 6.20 -10.59
N ALA A 69 -10.11 7.18 -10.16
CA ALA A 69 -10.00 7.60 -8.77
C ALA A 69 -9.84 9.13 -8.74
N CYS A 70 -10.55 9.80 -7.83
CA CYS A 70 -10.47 11.25 -7.66
C CYS A 70 -9.97 11.59 -6.26
N PHE A 71 -8.69 11.94 -6.13
CA PHE A 71 -8.07 12.36 -4.87
C PHE A 71 -6.83 13.20 -5.15
N ALA A 72 -6.61 14.27 -4.38
CA ALA A 72 -5.35 15.02 -4.39
C ALA A 72 -4.32 14.35 -3.46
N GLY A 73 -3.34 13.62 -4.02
CA GLY A 73 -2.16 13.16 -3.26
C GLY A 73 -1.99 11.63 -3.14
N ASN A 74 -1.68 11.15 -1.93
CA ASN A 74 -1.19 9.78 -1.65
C ASN A 74 -2.03 8.65 -2.29
N HIS A 75 -3.35 8.82 -2.37
CA HIS A 75 -4.20 7.83 -3.03
C HIS A 75 -4.00 7.82 -4.54
N ALA A 76 -3.93 8.99 -5.19
CA ALA A 76 -3.67 9.08 -6.63
C ALA A 76 -2.31 8.47 -7.00
N GLN A 77 -1.27 8.74 -6.21
CA GLN A 77 0.04 8.10 -6.43
C GLN A 77 -0.03 6.58 -6.27
N GLY A 78 -0.71 6.09 -5.23
CA GLY A 78 -0.91 4.67 -4.99
C GLY A 78 -1.68 3.96 -6.12
N VAL A 79 -2.76 4.56 -6.62
CA VAL A 79 -3.54 4.03 -7.74
C VAL A 79 -2.72 4.05 -9.02
N SER A 80 -2.09 5.17 -9.36
CA SER A 80 -1.27 5.33 -10.57
C SER A 80 -0.16 4.28 -10.66
N LEU A 81 0.62 4.12 -9.57
CA LEU A 81 1.68 3.10 -9.52
C LEU A 81 1.11 1.68 -9.62
N SER A 82 -0.02 1.41 -8.97
CA SER A 82 -0.65 0.09 -9.01
C SER A 82 -1.19 -0.27 -10.39
N CYS A 83 -1.78 0.68 -11.12
CA CYS A 83 -2.25 0.47 -12.48
C CYS A 83 -1.09 0.09 -13.40
N ARG A 84 0.03 0.81 -13.29
CA ARG A 84 1.26 0.51 -14.04
C ARG A 84 1.78 -0.90 -13.73
N ASP A 85 1.88 -1.25 -12.47
CA ASP A 85 2.44 -2.54 -12.04
C ASP A 85 1.50 -3.74 -12.32
N ALA A 86 0.18 -3.51 -12.37
CA ALA A 86 -0.83 -4.55 -12.61
C ALA A 86 -1.18 -4.73 -14.12
N GLY A 87 -0.49 -4.01 -15.02
CA GLY A 87 -0.61 -4.18 -16.46
C GLY A 87 -1.83 -3.49 -17.08
N TYR A 88 -2.38 -2.45 -16.45
CA TYR A 88 -3.40 -1.61 -17.09
C TYR A 88 -2.72 -0.88 -18.26
N ARG A 89 -3.32 -1.00 -19.47
CA ARG A 89 -2.84 -0.25 -20.64
C ARG A 89 -3.15 1.23 -20.44
N ARG A 90 -2.23 2.09 -20.92
CA ARG A 90 -2.48 3.52 -21.04
C ARG A 90 -3.49 3.77 -22.14
#